data_AF-A0A2M8EP12-F1
#
_entry.id   AF-A0A2M8EP12-F1
#
_cell.length_a   1.000
_cell.length_b   1.000
_cell.length_c   1.000
_cell.angle_alpha   90.00
_cell.angle_beta   90.00
_cell.angle_gamma   90.00
#
_symmetry.space_group_name_H-M   'P 1'
#
loop_
_entity.id
_entity.type
_entity.pdbx_description
1 polymer ?
#
loop_
_entity_poly.entity_id
_entity_poly.type
_entity_poly.pdbx_seq_one_letter_code
_entity_poly.pdbx_strand_id
1 'polypeptide(L)' 'MSGHLDGAETTKMAIAREALEEAGITVYPDNLEVAHIMHRYRPEREYFDICFGECLTSATKFR' A
#
# COMPACT_ATOMS: atom_id res chain seq x y z
N MET A 1 4.86 -2.51 -5.87
CA MET A 1 3.69 -1.64 -5.75
C MET A 1 4.09 -0.53 -4.81
N SER A 2 3.96 0.73 -5.22
CA SER A 2 4.29 1.89 -4.40
C SER A 2 3.44 3.05 -4.89
N GLY A 3 2.62 3.62 -4.01
CA GLY A 3 1.70 4.69 -4.36
C GLY A 3 1.71 5.79 -3.30
N HIS A 4 1.20 6.97 -3.68
CA HIS A 4 0.93 8.03 -2.73
C HIS A 4 -0.42 7.79 -2.07
N LEU A 5 -0.58 8.34 -0.86
CA LEU A 5 -1.90 8.49 -0.26
C LEU A 5 -2.65 9.60 -0.97
N ASP A 6 -3.87 9.29 -1.40
CA ASP A 6 -4.77 10.24 -2.03
C ASP A 6 -5.93 10.63 -1.09
N GLY A 7 -6.15 11.94 -0.93
CA GLY A 7 -7.31 12.49 -0.23
C GLY A 7 -7.48 11.98 1.21
N ALA A 8 -8.58 11.25 1.45
CA ALA A 8 -8.98 10.75 2.77
C ALA A 8 -8.82 9.23 2.93
N GLU A 9 -8.02 8.58 2.08
CA GLU A 9 -7.81 7.14 2.17
C GLU A 9 -6.86 6.74 3.32
N THR A 10 -7.04 5.52 3.85
CA THR A 10 -6.06 4.92 4.76
C THR A 10 -4.91 4.31 3.97
N THR A 11 -3.75 4.12 4.59
CA THR A 11 -2.61 3.45 3.94
C THR A 11 -2.91 2.03 3.46
N LYS A 12 -3.78 1.31 4.17
CA LYS A 12 -4.25 -0.02 3.74
C LYS A 12 -5.15 0.06 2.51
N MET A 13 -6.01 1.09 2.41
CA MET A 13 -6.85 1.33 1.23
C MET A 13 -6.01 1.67 0.01
N ALA A 14 -5.01 2.54 0.16
CA ALA A 14 -4.09 2.91 -0.92
C ALA A 14 -3.41 1.68 -1.52
N ILE A 15 -2.86 0.79 -0.69
CA ILE A 15 -2.22 -0.44 -1.19
C ILE A 15 -3.20 -1.36 -1.89
N ALA A 16 -4.42 -1.52 -1.38
CA ALA A 16 -5.42 -2.35 -2.03
C ALA A 16 -5.84 -1.80 -3.41
N ARG A 17 -5.95 -0.47 -3.53
CA ARG A 17 -6.23 0.23 -4.79
C ARG A 17 -5.08 0.04 -5.79
N GLU A 18 -3.85 0.38 -5.40
CA GLU A 18 -2.65 0.22 -6.24
C GLU A 18 -2.47 -1.24 -6.68
N ALA A 19 -2.71 -2.20 -5.77
CA ALA A 19 -2.69 -3.65 -6.05
C ALA A 19 -3.59 -4.06 -7.20
N LEU A 20 -4.79 -3.52 -7.21
CA LEU A 20 -5.77 -3.77 -8.24
C LEU A 20 -5.41 -3.06 -9.56
N GLU A 21 -5.00 -1.79 -9.48
CA GLU A 21 -4.73 -0.94 -10.66
C GLU A 21 -3.47 -1.38 -11.43
N GLU A 22 -2.36 -1.68 -10.75
CA GLU A 22 -1.10 -1.99 -11.42
C GLU A 22 -0.94 -3.49 -11.77
N ALA A 23 -1.55 -4.38 -10.98
CA ALA A 23 -1.28 -5.82 -11.05
C ALA A 23 -2.53 -6.71 -11.15
N GLY A 24 -3.74 -6.15 -11.02
CA GLY A 24 -4.97 -6.93 -10.97
C GLY A 24 -5.06 -7.87 -9.76
N ILE A 25 -4.35 -7.55 -8.66
CA ILE A 25 -4.29 -8.38 -7.46
C ILE A 25 -5.25 -7.82 -6.41
N THR A 26 -6.14 -8.67 -5.92
CA THR A 26 -6.98 -8.33 -4.77
C THR A 26 -6.20 -8.54 -3.47
N VAL A 27 -5.95 -7.44 -2.77
CA VAL A 27 -5.38 -7.41 -1.42
C VAL A 27 -6.48 -7.14 -0.41
N TYR A 28 -6.55 -7.94 0.65
CA TYR A 28 -7.50 -7.74 1.74
C TYR A 28 -6.86 -6.87 2.83
N PRO A 29 -7.37 -5.66 3.12
CA PRO A 29 -6.79 -4.74 4.11
C PRO A 29 -6.58 -5.36 5.51
N ASP A 30 -7.47 -6.26 5.92
CA ASP A 30 -7.40 -6.94 7.21
C ASP A 30 -6.20 -7.90 7.32
N ASN A 31 -5.65 -8.32 6.18
CA ASN A 31 -4.48 -9.20 6.12
C ASN A 31 -3.17 -8.44 5.94
N LEU A 32 -3.20 -7.10 5.86
CA LEU A 32 -2.00 -6.27 5.73
C LEU A 32 -1.47 -5.90 7.11
N GLU A 33 -0.20 -6.20 7.35
CA GLU A 33 0.51 -5.77 8.56
C GLU A 33 1.59 -4.74 8.21
N VAL A 34 1.75 -3.73 9.06
CA VAL A 34 2.82 -2.75 8.87
C VAL A 34 4.15 -3.42 9.23
N ALA A 35 4.97 -3.68 8.22
CA ALA A 35 6.27 -4.32 8.40
C ALA A 35 7.35 -3.29 8.74
N HIS A 36 7.26 -2.08 8.19
CA HIS A 36 8.26 -1.04 8.42
C HIS A 36 7.67 0.37 8.25
N ILE A 37 8.15 1.30 9.06
CA ILE A 37 7.89 2.74 8.89
C ILE A 37 9.24 3.44 8.82
N MET A 38 9.44 4.23 7.76
CA MET A 38 10.64 5.04 7.60
C MET A 38 10.27 6.51 7.53
N HIS A 39 10.82 7.30 8.44
CA HIS A 39 10.76 8.74 8.38
C HIS A 39 11.92 9.27 7.53
N ARG A 40 11.60 9.94 6.43
CA ARG A 40 12.55 10.62 5.55
C ARG A 40 12.44 12.12 5.72
N TYR A 41 13.35 12.66 6.52
CA TYR A 41 13.44 14.10 6.75
C TYR A 41 14.34 14.80 5.72
N ARG A 42 13.83 15.90 5.16
CA ARG A 42 14.58 16.93 4.42
C ARG A 42 14.11 18.31 4.92
N PRO A 43 14.98 19.34 4.96
CA PRO A 43 14.59 20.66 5.44
C PRO A 43 13.36 21.25 4.72
N GLU A 44 13.18 20.91 3.43
CA GLU A 44 12.10 21.44 2.60
C GLU A 44 10.85 20.55 2.61
N ARG A 45 10.98 19.27 2.98
CA ARG A 45 9.90 18.27 2.93
C ARG A 45 10.12 17.12 3.89
N GLU A 46 9.03 16.65 4.49
CA GLU A 46 9.01 15.49 5.37
C GLU A 46 8.13 14.41 4.75
N TYR A 47 8.63 13.17 4.71
CA TYR A 47 7.88 12.03 4.18
C TYR A 47 7.92 10.86 5.17
N PHE A 48 6.79 10.16 5.28
CA PHE A 48 6.70 8.88 5.97
C PHE A 48 6.41 7.79 4.95
N ASP A 49 7.31 6.83 4.85
CA ASP A 49 7.07 5.60 4.09
C ASP A 49 6.50 4.56 5.04
N ILE A 50 5.41 3.93 4.61
CA ILE A 50 4.74 2.87 5.38
C ILE A 50 4.76 1.63 4.49
N CYS A 51 5.60 0.68 4.85
CA CYS A 51 5.75 -0.59 4.12
C CYS A 51 4.94 -1.67 4.82
N PHE A 52 4.18 -2.40 4.03
CA PHE A 52 3.35 -3.50 4.52
C PHE A 52 3.97 -4.84 4.13
N GLY A 53 3.88 -5.79 5.05
CA GLY A 53 4.30 -7.18 4.88
C GLY A 53 3.17 -8.10 5.30
N GLU A 54 3.35 -9.40 5.00
CA GLU A 54 2.32 -10.45 4.99
C GLU A 54 1.02 -10.05 4.28
N CYS A 55 0.63 -10.84 3.29
CA CYS A 55 -0.59 -10.59 2.55
C CYS A 55 -1.11 -11.92 2.03
N LEU A 56 -2.25 -12.36 2.53
CA LEU A 56 -3.00 -13.44 1.89
C LEU A 56 -3.73 -12.82 0.68
N THR A 57 -3.25 -13.12 -0.53
CA THR A 57 -3.83 -12.65 -1.79
C THR A 57 -4.70 -13.74 -2.43
N SER A 58 -5.78 -13.35 -3.10
CA SER A 58 -6.39 -14.21 -4.11
C SER A 58 -6.06 -13.63 -5.49
N ALA A 59 -5.22 -14.34 -6.25
CA ALA A 59 -4.86 -13.93 -7.60
C ALA A 59 -5.94 -14.41 -8.57
N THR A 60 -6.96 -13.58 -8.82
CA THR A 60 -7.93 -13.87 -9.88
C THR A 60 -7.42 -13.27 -11.18
N LYS A 61 -6.65 -14.05 -11.93
CA LYS A 61 -6.14 -13.66 -13.26
C LYS A 61 -7.29 -13.73 -14.26
N PHE A 62 -8.07 -12.67 -14.41
CA PHE A 62 -8.99 -12.56 -15.55
C PHE A 62 -8.17 -12.30 -16.82
N ARG A 63 -8.39 -13.18 -17.80
CA ARG A 63 -7.80 -13.13 -19.15
C ARG A 63 -8.62 -12.24 -20.06
#